data_AF-A0A535UPR1-F1
#
_entry.id   AF-A0A535UPR1-F1
#
_cell.length_a   1.000
_cell.length_b   1.000
_cell.length_c   1.000
_cell.angle_alpha   90.00
_cell.angle_beta   90.00
_cell.angle_gamma   90.00
#
_symmetry.space_group_name_H-M   'P 1'
#
loop_
_entity.id
_entity.type
_entity.pdbx_description
1 polymer ?
#
loop_
_entity_poly.entity_id
_entity_poly.type
_entity_poly.pdbx_seq_one_letter_code
_entity_poly.pdbx_strand_id
1 'polypeptide(L)' 'MSGQAAGGIALGLFAMVLGAGGIVAAIRRRQRRAEIAHTYGATGGVVYTVVQIGCSGILLLGGLGLVVVALLLKR' A
#
# COMPACT_ATOMS: atom_id res chain seq x y z
N MET A 1 9.47 -3.26 26.83
CA MET A 1 8.68 -3.67 25.64
C MET A 1 9.08 -5.08 25.30
N SER A 2 8.12 -6.01 25.12
CA SER A 2 8.44 -7.37 24.66
C SER A 2 8.95 -7.32 23.21
N GLY A 3 9.85 -8.25 22.86
CA GLY A 3 10.39 -8.34 21.50
C GLY A 3 9.30 -8.52 20.45
N GLN A 4 8.19 -9.20 20.78
CA GLN A 4 7.05 -9.38 19.90
C GLN A 4 6.33 -8.06 19.58
N ALA A 5 6.12 -7.19 20.58
CA ALA A 5 5.46 -5.90 20.37
C ALA A 5 6.30 -4.95 19.51
N ALA A 6 7.62 -4.93 19.73
CA ALA A 6 8.55 -4.17 18.90
C ALA A 6 8.58 -4.69 17.45
N GLY A 7 8.58 -6.01 17.26
CA GLY A 7 8.51 -6.65 15.94
C GLY A 7 7.21 -6.32 15.20
N GLY A 8 6.07 -6.37 15.89
CA GLY A 8 4.77 -6.02 15.30
C GLY A 8 4.69 -4.57 14.82
N ILE A 9 5.22 -3.64 15.61
CA ILE A 9 5.29 -2.21 15.23
C ILE A 9 6.23 -2.02 14.03
N ALA A 10 7.41 -2.63 14.04
CA ALA A 10 8.38 -2.51 12.94
C ALA A 10 7.82 -3.06 11.62
N LEU A 11 7.18 -4.24 11.65
CA LEU A 11 6.53 -4.84 10.48
C LEU A 11 5.34 -4.00 9.99
N GLY A 12 4.54 -3.45 10.91
CA GLY A 12 3.43 -2.57 10.56
C GLY A 12 3.88 -1.28 9.86
N LEU A 13 4.94 -0.64 10.37
CA LEU A 13 5.56 0.52 9.74
C LEU A 13 6.20 0.19 8.38
N PHE A 14 6.85 -0.96 8.26
CA PHE A 14 7.41 -1.40 6.99
C PHE A 14 6.33 -1.66 5.93
N ALA A 15 5.23 -2.32 6.31
CA ALA A 15 4.08 -2.52 5.44
C ALA A 15 3.44 -1.19 5.00
N MET A 16 3.38 -0.21 5.90
CA MET A 16 2.94 1.15 5.60
C MET A 16 3.80 1.82 4.52
N VAL A 17 5.12 1.76 4.66
CA VAL A 17 6.05 2.35 3.68
C VAL A 17 5.91 1.67 2.31
N LEU A 18 5.82 0.34 2.28
CA LEU A 18 5.63 -0.40 1.03
C LEU A 18 4.28 -0.10 0.37
N GLY A 19 3.19 -0.03 1.15
CA GLY A 19 1.87 0.33 0.63
C GLY A 19 1.85 1.75 0.05
N ALA A 20 2.41 2.74 0.76
CA ALA A 20 2.49 4.11 0.26
C ALA A 20 3.35 4.21 -1.00
N GLY A 21 4.50 3.54 -1.02
CA GLY A 21 5.38 3.47 -2.19
C GLY A 21 4.70 2.82 -3.41
N GLY A 22 3.94 1.75 -3.18
CA GLY A 22 3.17 1.06 -4.22
C GLY A 22 2.09 1.95 -4.85
N ILE A 23 1.37 2.72 -4.04
CA ILE A 23 0.37 3.69 -4.52
C ILE A 23 1.03 4.80 -5.34
N VAL A 24 2.12 5.40 -4.84
CA VAL A 24 2.85 6.45 -5.56
C VAL A 24 3.40 5.93 -6.89
N ALA A 25 3.96 4.72 -6.91
CA ALA A 25 4.45 4.09 -8.13
C ALA A 25 3.31 3.81 -9.14
N ALA A 26 2.15 3.35 -8.66
CA ALA A 26 0.97 3.13 -9.49
C ALA A 26 0.45 4.44 -10.12
N ILE A 27 0.36 5.51 -9.33
CA ILE A 27 -0.04 6.84 -9.82
C ILE A 27 0.96 7.36 -10.85
N ARG A 28 2.26 7.29 -10.56
CA ARG A 28 3.31 7.75 -11.50
C ARG A 28 3.31 6.96 -12.81
N ARG A 29 3.10 5.63 -12.75
CA ARG A 29 2.96 4.79 -13.96
C ARG A 29 1.72 5.17 -14.76
N ARG A 30 0.59 5.43 -14.09
CA ARG A 30 -0.64 5.88 -14.75
C ARG A 30 -0.43 7.23 -15.43
N GLN A 31 0.15 8.21 -14.75
CA GLN A 31 0.44 9.53 -15.31
C GLN A 31 1.32 9.43 -16.56
N ARG A 32 2.47 8.73 -16.46
CA ARG A 32 3.35 8.52 -17.62
C ARG A 32 2.67 7.82 -18.78
N ARG A 33 1.79 6.84 -18.54
CA ARG A 33 1.12 6.11 -19.62
C ARG A 33 -0.08 6.87 -20.20
N ALA A 34 -0.75 7.70 -19.41
CA ALA A 34 -1.81 8.58 -19.89
C ALA A 34 -1.29 9.65 -20.84
N GLU A 35 -0.06 10.13 -20.63
CA GLU A 35 0.62 11.07 -21.55
C GLU A 35 0.98 10.45 -22.90
N ILE A 36 1.20 9.13 -22.96
CA ILE A 36 1.75 8.45 -24.13
C ILE A 36 0.66 7.76 -24.98
N ALA A 37 -0.43 7.30 -24.36
CA ALA A 37 -1.44 6.50 -25.06
C ALA A 37 -2.86 6.93 -24.69
N HIS A 38 -3.51 7.68 -25.59
CA HIS A 38 -4.93 8.03 -25.49
C HIS A 38 -5.85 6.78 -25.48
N THR A 39 -5.35 5.64 -25.99
CA THR A 39 -6.04 4.33 -26.00
C THR A 39 -5.89 3.53 -24.71
N TYR A 40 -5.05 3.97 -23.76
CA TYR A 40 -4.75 3.23 -22.52
C TYR A 40 -5.96 3.10 -21.58
N GLY A 41 -6.91 4.04 -21.68
CA GLY A 41 -8.20 3.96 -20.99
C GLY A 41 -9.12 2.86 -21.54
N ALA A 42 -8.97 2.49 -22.81
CA ALA A 42 -9.87 1.56 -23.51
C ALA A 42 -9.46 0.08 -23.39
N THR A 43 -8.19 -0.23 -23.08
CA THR A 43 -7.64 -1.60 -23.10
C THR A 43 -7.49 -2.27 -21.73
N GLY A 44 -8.07 -1.68 -20.66
CA GLY A 44 -8.05 -2.26 -19.31
C GLY A 44 -6.96 -1.71 -18.38
N GLY A 45 -6.25 -0.64 -18.77
CA GLY A 45 -5.25 0.01 -17.92
C GLY A 45 -5.82 0.56 -16.59
N VAL A 46 -7.10 0.92 -16.57
CA VAL A 46 -7.80 1.34 -15.35
C VAL A 46 -7.92 0.20 -14.35
N VAL A 47 -8.35 -0.99 -14.80
CA VAL A 47 -8.52 -2.17 -13.93
C VAL A 47 -7.19 -2.57 -13.28
N TYR A 48 -6.10 -2.58 -14.06
CA TYR A 48 -4.77 -2.89 -13.52
C TYR A 48 -4.32 -1.88 -12.46
N THR A 49 -4.61 -0.60 -12.67
CA THR A 49 -4.29 0.45 -11.69
C THR A 49 -5.10 0.30 -10.41
N VAL A 50 -6.40 -0.03 -10.51
CA VAL A 50 -7.27 -0.28 -9.37
C VAL A 50 -6.79 -1.48 -8.55
N VAL A 51 -6.47 -2.60 -9.20
CA VAL A 51 -5.94 -3.80 -8.50
C VAL A 51 -4.60 -3.49 -7.84
N GLN A 52 -3.70 -2.76 -8.51
CA GLN A 52 -2.40 -2.42 -7.95
C GLN A 52 -2.49 -1.46 -6.75
N ILE A 53 -3.36 -0.45 -6.83
CA ILE A 53 -3.68 0.42 -5.69
C ILE A 53 -4.36 -0.38 -4.58
N GLY A 54 -5.26 -1.31 -4.91
CA GLY A 54 -5.96 -2.17 -3.96
C GLY A 54 -4.99 -3.05 -3.16
N CYS A 55 -4.04 -3.71 -3.83
CA CYS A 55 -3.00 -4.50 -3.15
C CYS A 55 -2.16 -3.64 -2.20
N SER A 56 -1.78 -2.45 -2.64
CA SER A 56 -1.05 -1.48 -1.82
C SER A 56 -1.90 -0.97 -0.64
N GLY A 57 -3.22 -0.82 -0.83
CA GLY A 57 -4.17 -0.45 0.21
C GLY A 57 -4.35 -1.54 1.27
N ILE A 58 -4.39 -2.82 0.87
CA ILE A 58 -4.41 -3.94 1.82
C ILE A 58 -3.14 -3.96 2.67
N LEU A 59 -1.97 -3.68 2.09
CA LEU A 59 -0.72 -3.55 2.85
C LEU A 59 -0.78 -2.41 3.87
N LEU A 60 -1.35 -1.25 3.51
CA LEU A 60 -1.55 -0.15 4.47
C LEU A 60 -2.51 -0.54 5.59
N LEU A 61 -3.66 -1.14 5.27
CA LEU A 61 -4.67 -1.54 6.25
C LEU A 61 -4.14 -2.63 7.20
N GLY A 62 -3.43 -3.62 6.67
CA GLY A 62 -2.79 -4.67 7.46
C GLY A 62 -1.68 -4.12 8.36
N GLY A 63 -0.84 -3.22 7.84
CA GLY A 63 0.18 -2.53 8.62
C GLY A 63 -0.41 -1.68 9.75
N LEU A 64 -1.48 -0.92 9.46
CA LEU A 64 -2.19 -0.13 10.46
C LEU A 64 -2.77 -1.02 11.56
N GLY A 65 -3.42 -2.13 11.16
CA GLY A 65 -4.00 -3.10 12.07
C GLY A 65 -2.97 -3.67 13.04
N LEU A 66 -1.80 -4.06 12.54
CA LEU A 66 -0.70 -4.55 13.40
C LEU A 66 -0.23 -3.52 14.42
N VAL A 67 -0.08 -2.25 14.02
CA VAL A 67 0.31 -1.17 14.93
C VAL A 67 -0.77 -0.93 15.99
N VAL A 68 -2.05 -0.87 15.59
CA VAL A 68 -3.17 -0.67 16.51
C VAL A 68 -3.27 -1.81 17.52
N VAL A 69 -3.20 -3.06 17.07
CA VAL A 69 -3.23 -4.25 17.95
C VAL A 69 -2.05 -4.23 18.91
N ALA A 70 -0.83 -3.94 18.44
CA ALA A 70 0.34 -3.85 19.31
C ALA A 70 0.21 -2.75 20.37
N LEU A 71 -0.43 -1.62 20.05
CA LEU A 71 -0.70 -0.54 21.01
C LEU A 71 -1.80 -0.91 22.02
N LEU A 72 -2.86 -1.58 21.58
CA LEU A 72 -3.94 -2.04 22.45
C LEU A 72 -3.44 -3.12 23.43
N LEU A 73 -2.63 -4.07 22.96
CA LEU A 73 -2.04 -5.12 23.80
C LEU A 73 -0.89 -4.61 24.70
N LYS A 74 -0.34 -3.43 24.41
CA LYS A 74 0.65 -2.78 25.28
C LYS A 74 -0.01 -2.10 26.49
N ARG A 75 -1.30 -1.81 26.42
CA ARG A 75 -2.09 -1.17 27.47
C ARG A 75 -2.47 -2.18 28.55
#